data_AF-A0A356TNI4-F1
#
_entry.id   AF-A0A356TNI4-F1
#
_cell.length_a   1.000
_cell.length_b   1.000
_cell.length_c   1.000
_cell.angle_alpha   90.00
_cell.angle_beta   90.00
_cell.angle_gamma   90.00
#
_symmetry.space_group_name_H-M   'P 1'
#
loop_
_entity.id
_entity.type
_entity.pdbx_description
1 polymer ?
#
loop_
_entity_poly.entity_id
_entity_poly.type
_entity_poly.pdbx_seq_one_letter_code
_entity_poly.pdbx_strand_id
1 'polypeptide(L)'
;FGDEGAANHTRLTPEVGEPGVHLFVYGREGLRGDRPAPRRYPARQTLEASRAVARLHRLPEARAVFAQQTPAVIDQGVFHNDVIAVGHERVLFFHEEAFLDEAALLETLGE
;
A
#
# COMPACT_ATOMS: atom_id res chain seq x y z
N PHE A 1 -3.81 6.86 -14.92
CA PHE A 1 -3.87 6.09 -13.66
C PHE A 1 -3.00 4.86 -13.83
N GLY A 2 -2.19 4.48 -12.82
CA GLY A 2 -1.28 3.34 -12.90
C GLY A 2 -1.58 2.32 -11.82
N ASP A 3 -1.68 1.05 -12.21
CA ASP A 3 -2.05 -0.09 -11.36
C ASP A 3 -1.19 -1.30 -11.71
N GLU A 4 -0.51 -1.86 -10.72
CA GLU A 4 0.32 -3.06 -10.81
C GLU A 4 -0.28 -4.22 -9.98
N GLY A 5 -1.51 -4.06 -9.49
CA GLY A 5 -2.32 -5.13 -8.90
C GLY A 5 -1.77 -5.69 -7.58
N ALA A 6 -1.76 -7.02 -7.48
CA ALA A 6 -1.50 -7.74 -6.23
C ALA A 6 -0.12 -7.45 -5.61
N ALA A 7 0.87 -7.08 -6.42
CA ALA A 7 2.21 -6.70 -5.95
C ALA A 7 2.21 -5.51 -4.96
N ASN A 8 1.13 -4.72 -4.97
CA ASN A 8 0.93 -3.58 -4.06
C ASN A 8 -0.30 -3.75 -3.15
N HIS A 9 -0.78 -4.98 -2.98
CA HIS A 9 -1.91 -5.32 -2.13
C HIS A 9 -1.50 -6.34 -1.08
N THR A 10 -2.01 -6.18 0.13
CA THR A 10 -1.86 -7.14 1.22
C THR A 10 -3.20 -7.31 1.92
N ARG A 11 -3.53 -8.55 2.28
CA ARG A 11 -4.72 -8.86 3.05
C ARG A 11 -4.31 -9.41 4.41
N LEU A 12 -4.63 -8.66 5.46
CA LEU A 12 -4.40 -9.06 6.84
C LEU A 12 -5.71 -9.56 7.44
N THR A 13 -5.69 -10.70 8.11
CA THR A 13 -6.88 -11.37 8.63
C THR A 13 -6.55 -12.17 9.88
N PRO A 14 -7.50 -12.34 10.81
CA PRO A 14 -7.33 -13.20 11.97
C PRO A 14 -6.91 -14.63 11.59
N GLU A 15 -7.58 -15.20 10.58
CA GLU A 15 -7.42 -16.57 10.10
C GLU A 15 -7.81 -16.65 8.61
N VAL A 16 -7.35 -17.67 7.90
CA VAL A 16 -7.75 -17.90 6.50
C VAL A 16 -9.27 -18.08 6.38
N GLY A 17 -9.90 -17.31 5.50
CA GLY A 17 -11.34 -17.37 5.22
C GLY A 17 -12.16 -16.35 6.01
N GLU A 18 -11.64 -15.85 7.14
CA GLU A 18 -12.27 -14.77 7.89
C GLU A 18 -12.14 -13.45 7.15
N PRO A 19 -13.04 -12.46 7.39
CA PRO A 19 -12.86 -11.15 6.83
C PRO A 19 -11.54 -10.50 7.27
N GLY A 20 -10.99 -9.64 6.40
CA GLY A 20 -9.68 -9.03 6.62
C GLY A 20 -9.63 -7.57 6.24
N VAL A 21 -8.59 -6.90 6.69
CA VAL A 21 -8.19 -5.56 6.27
C VAL A 21 -7.39 -5.70 4.97
N HIS A 22 -7.70 -4.86 3.99
CA HIS A 22 -7.03 -4.77 2.71
C HIS A 22 -6.12 -3.54 2.73
N LEU A 23 -4.83 -3.76 2.83
CA LEU A 23 -3.80 -2.74 2.71
C LEU A 23 -3.44 -2.57 1.22
N PHE A 24 -3.67 -1.38 0.70
CA PHE A 24 -3.25 -0.97 -0.63
C PHE A 24 -2.10 0.01 -0.52
N VAL A 25 -0.96 -0.34 -1.11
CA VAL A 25 0.25 0.49 -1.07
C VAL A 25 0.38 1.25 -2.39
N TYR A 26 0.72 2.53 -2.36
CA TYR A 26 0.89 3.34 -3.56
C TYR A 26 2.19 4.15 -3.49
N GLY A 27 2.77 4.49 -4.64
CA GLY A 27 4.01 5.27 -4.69
C GLY A 27 3.79 6.78 -4.83
N ARG A 28 2.63 7.20 -5.37
CA ARG A 28 2.28 8.62 -5.56
C ARG A 28 0.78 8.88 -5.64
N GLU A 29 0.39 10.13 -5.40
CA GLU A 29 -0.91 10.65 -5.84
C GLU A 29 -0.81 11.08 -7.31
N GLY A 30 -1.67 10.56 -8.18
CA GLY A 30 -1.62 10.80 -9.63
C GLY A 30 -2.22 12.14 -10.04
N LEU A 31 -3.13 12.70 -9.24
CA LEU A 31 -3.81 13.97 -9.52
C LEU A 31 -3.22 15.16 -8.75
N ARG A 32 -2.38 14.91 -7.75
CA ARG A 32 -1.80 15.93 -6.87
C ARG A 32 -0.28 15.91 -6.97
N GLY A 33 0.28 16.91 -7.64
CA GLY A 33 1.74 17.02 -7.87
C GLY A 33 2.53 17.58 -6.69
N ASP A 34 1.86 18.11 -5.66
CA ASP A 34 2.47 18.67 -4.45
C ASP A 34 2.78 17.62 -3.37
N ARG A 35 2.49 16.35 -3.67
CA ARG A 35 2.67 15.23 -2.74
C ARG A 35 4.04 14.57 -2.90
N PRO A 36 4.57 13.92 -1.84
CA PRO A 36 5.80 13.14 -1.93
C PRO A 36 5.72 12.12 -3.07
N ALA A 37 6.80 11.99 -3.84
CA ALA A 37 6.92 11.04 -4.94
C ALA A 37 8.41 10.77 -5.21
N PRO A 38 8.76 9.60 -5.76
CA PRO A 38 10.14 9.28 -6.12
C PRO A 38 10.66 10.19 -7.25
N ARG A 39 11.98 10.38 -7.31
CA ARG A 39 12.64 11.32 -8.24
C ARG A 39 13.40 10.63 -9.37
N ARG A 40 13.88 9.40 -9.16
CA ARG A 40 14.71 8.63 -10.09
C ARG A 40 13.93 7.54 -10.79
N TYR A 41 13.21 6.70 -10.04
CA TYR A 41 12.41 5.61 -10.59
C TYR A 41 10.90 5.94 -10.50
N PRO A 42 10.10 5.61 -11.52
CA PRO A 42 8.70 6.01 -11.54
C PRO A 42 7.87 5.21 -10.51
N ALA A 43 7.04 5.91 -9.74
CA ALA A 43 5.97 5.29 -8.96
C ALA A 43 4.87 4.79 -9.92
N ARG A 44 4.78 3.47 -10.06
CA ARG A 44 3.88 2.78 -10.99
C ARG A 44 2.44 2.71 -10.47
N GLN A 45 2.26 2.51 -9.17
CA GLN A 45 0.96 2.52 -8.50
C GLN A 45 0.55 3.93 -8.07
N THR A 46 -0.67 4.37 -8.40
CA THR A 46 -1.25 5.62 -7.88
C THR A 46 -2.35 5.38 -6.86
N LEU A 47 -2.51 6.29 -5.89
CA LEU A 47 -3.59 6.22 -4.89
C LEU A 47 -4.98 6.11 -5.54
N GLU A 48 -5.21 6.83 -6.63
CA GLU A 48 -6.49 6.84 -7.33
C GLU A 48 -6.81 5.49 -7.96
N ALA A 49 -5.80 4.81 -8.51
CA ALA A 49 -5.94 3.45 -9.03
C ALA A 49 -6.30 2.48 -7.90
N SER A 50 -5.55 2.51 -6.80
CA SER A 50 -5.82 1.68 -5.61
C SER A 50 -7.24 1.90 -5.07
N ARG A 51 -7.69 3.16 -4.96
CA ARG A 51 -9.07 3.49 -4.54
C ARG A 51 -10.12 3.02 -5.54
N ALA A 52 -9.84 3.09 -6.84
CA ALA A 52 -10.73 2.57 -7.86
C ALA A 52 -10.88 1.05 -7.77
N VAL A 53 -9.78 0.33 -7.58
CA VAL A 53 -9.78 -1.12 -7.35
C VAL A 53 -10.59 -1.48 -6.11
N ALA A 54 -10.36 -0.81 -4.98
CA ALA A 54 -11.15 -1.05 -3.76
C ALA A 54 -12.67 -0.89 -3.98
N ARG A 55 -13.08 0.15 -4.73
CA ARG A 55 -14.50 0.35 -5.11
C ARG A 55 -15.02 -0.75 -6.04
N LEU A 56 -14.26 -1.13 -7.08
CA LEU A 56 -14.65 -2.17 -8.03
C LEU A 56 -14.82 -3.53 -7.35
N HIS A 57 -13.98 -3.82 -6.35
CA HIS A 57 -14.08 -5.03 -5.52
C HIS A 57 -15.14 -4.94 -4.41
N ARG A 58 -15.84 -3.80 -4.30
CA ARG A 58 -16.90 -3.57 -3.30
C ARG A 58 -16.42 -3.80 -1.87
N LEU A 59 -15.17 -3.45 -1.59
CA LEU A 59 -14.63 -3.57 -0.24
C LEU A 59 -15.32 -2.57 0.69
N PRO A 60 -15.69 -2.97 1.93
CA PRO A 60 -16.15 -2.03 2.94
C PRO A 60 -15.06 -0.97 3.18
N GLU A 61 -15.46 0.30 3.27
CA GLU A 61 -14.53 1.41 3.48
C GLU A 61 -13.69 1.23 4.75
N ALA A 62 -14.32 0.77 5.84
CA ALA A 62 -13.67 0.43 7.10
C ALA A 62 -12.63 -0.71 7.02
N ARG A 63 -12.50 -1.38 5.88
CA ARG A 63 -11.53 -2.47 5.65
C ARG A 63 -10.55 -2.17 4.53
N ALA A 64 -10.56 -0.97 3.97
CA ALA A 64 -9.63 -0.56 2.92
C ALA A 64 -8.68 0.51 3.48
N VAL A 65 -7.45 0.12 3.75
CA VAL A 65 -6.38 1.00 4.23
C VAL A 65 -5.46 1.34 3.07
N PHE A 66 -5.05 2.60 2.95
CA PHE A 66 -4.20 3.08 1.87
C PHE A 66 -2.93 3.71 2.46
N ALA A 67 -1.77 3.15 2.14
CA ALA A 67 -0.48 3.62 2.64
C ALA A 67 0.43 4.05 1.49
N GLN A 68 1.17 5.14 1.68
CA GLN A 68 2.19 5.54 0.72
C GLN A 68 3.51 4.83 1.04
N GLN A 69 4.09 4.17 0.04
CA GLN A 69 5.45 3.64 0.11
C GLN A 69 6.46 4.78 0.16
N THR A 70 7.52 4.64 0.94
CA THR A 70 8.57 5.67 1.04
C THR A 70 9.18 5.97 -0.34
N PRO A 71 9.15 7.23 -0.82
CA PRO A 71 9.70 7.58 -2.13
C PRO A 71 11.17 7.18 -2.31
N ALA A 72 11.97 7.30 -1.25
CA ALA A 72 13.40 7.00 -1.29
C ALA A 72 13.70 5.51 -1.57
N VAL A 73 12.88 4.56 -1.08
CA VAL A 73 13.11 3.13 -1.35
C VAL A 73 12.70 2.75 -2.77
N ILE A 74 11.69 3.42 -3.35
CA ILE A 74 11.35 3.27 -4.77
C ILE A 74 12.54 3.70 -5.64
N ASP A 75 13.19 4.81 -5.28
CA ASP A 75 14.41 5.30 -5.95
C ASP A 75 15.62 4.37 -5.77
N GLN A 76 15.56 3.42 -4.83
CA GLN A 76 16.55 2.35 -4.63
C GLN A 76 16.19 1.06 -5.37
N GLY A 77 15.09 1.02 -6.11
CA GLY A 77 14.68 -0.12 -6.93
C GLY A 77 13.51 -0.93 -6.36
N VAL A 78 12.89 -0.48 -5.27
CA VAL A 78 11.69 -1.11 -4.71
C VAL A 78 10.45 -0.65 -5.50
N PHE A 79 10.32 -1.13 -6.73
CA PHE A 79 9.29 -0.67 -7.68
C PHE A 79 7.87 -1.17 -7.34
N HIS A 80 7.75 -2.17 -6.46
CA HIS A 80 6.51 -2.71 -5.91
C HIS A 80 6.66 -2.96 -4.40
N ASN A 81 5.56 -2.96 -3.67
CA ASN A 81 5.55 -3.20 -2.22
C ASN A 81 6.06 -4.61 -1.85
N ASP A 82 5.75 -5.63 -2.65
CA ASP A 82 6.17 -7.02 -2.41
C ASP A 82 7.70 -7.24 -2.44
N VAL A 83 8.48 -6.25 -2.89
CA VAL A 83 9.95 -6.24 -2.79
C VAL A 83 10.44 -5.86 -1.38
N ILE A 84 9.61 -5.20 -0.56
CA ILE A 84 10.02 -4.64 0.75
C ILE A 84 9.09 -5.00 1.92
N ALA A 85 7.88 -5.49 1.63
CA ALA A 85 6.90 -5.86 2.63
C ALA A 85 6.03 -7.02 2.14
N VAL A 86 5.68 -7.92 3.05
CA VAL A 86 4.78 -9.05 2.81
C VAL A 86 3.88 -9.25 4.02
N GLY A 87 2.62 -9.59 3.78
CA GLY A 87 1.68 -9.92 4.86
C GLY A 87 1.07 -11.32 4.69
N HIS A 88 0.82 -11.96 5.82
CA HIS A 88 0.12 -13.22 5.90
C HIS A 88 -0.66 -13.28 7.22
N GLU A 89 -1.96 -13.53 7.13
CA GLU A 89 -2.86 -13.52 8.28
C GLU A 89 -2.68 -12.24 9.13
N ARG A 90 -2.24 -12.37 10.39
CA ARG A 90 -2.08 -11.24 11.32
C ARG A 90 -0.71 -10.60 11.26
N VAL A 91 0.18 -11.12 10.41
CA VAL A 91 1.57 -10.70 10.33
C VAL A 91 1.75 -9.81 9.12
N LEU A 92 2.32 -8.63 9.35
CA LEU A 92 2.93 -7.80 8.32
C LEU A 92 4.43 -7.75 8.61
N PHE A 93 5.24 -8.33 7.72
CA PHE A 93 6.70 -8.30 7.80
C PHE A 93 7.22 -7.33 6.74
N PHE A 94 7.97 -6.32 7.17
CA PHE A 94 8.40 -5.23 6.31
C PHE A 94 9.70 -4.60 6.80
N HIS A 95 10.41 -3.93 5.91
CA HIS A 95 11.58 -3.11 6.25
C HIS A 95 11.16 -1.80 6.93
N GLU A 96 11.94 -1.29 7.88
CA GLU A 96 11.67 -0.03 8.63
C GLU A 96 11.51 1.23 7.76
N GLU A 97 11.91 1.15 6.48
CA GLU A 97 11.79 2.25 5.52
C GLU A 97 10.64 2.02 4.52
N ALA A 98 9.83 0.97 4.66
CA ALA A 98 8.84 0.59 3.66
C ALA A 98 7.77 1.67 3.44
N PHE A 99 7.31 2.31 4.52
CA PHE A 99 6.15 3.19 4.50
C PHE A 99 6.51 4.61 4.92
N LEU A 100 5.94 5.60 4.22
CA LEU A 100 6.24 7.01 4.45
C LEU A 100 5.81 7.49 5.85
N ASP A 101 4.72 6.93 6.37
CA ASP A 101 4.19 7.19 7.71
C ASP A 101 3.91 5.85 8.41
N GLU A 102 4.99 5.18 8.82
CA GLU A 102 4.92 3.86 9.46
C GLU A 102 4.08 3.89 10.73
N ALA A 103 4.28 4.89 11.59
CA ALA A 103 3.59 4.98 12.87
C ALA A 103 2.07 5.09 12.69
N ALA A 104 1.60 5.97 11.80
CA ALA A 104 0.18 6.10 11.51
C ALA A 104 -0.40 4.84 10.85
N LEU A 105 0.37 4.16 9.99
CA LEU A 105 -0.05 2.90 9.39
C LEU A 105 -0.23 1.81 10.46
N LEU A 106 0.74 1.65 11.36
CA LEU A 106 0.69 0.64 12.41
C LEU A 106 -0.44 0.92 13.41
N GLU A 107 -0.70 2.18 13.74
CA GLU A 107 -1.86 2.58 14.54
C GLU A 107 -3.17 2.18 13.84
N THR A 108 -3.32 2.54 12.56
CA THR A 108 -4.53 2.21 11.76
C THR A 108 -4.75 0.70 11.63
N LEU A 109 -3.68 -0.10 11.55
CA LEU A 109 -3.78 -1.57 11.44
C LEU A 109 -3.97 -2.27 12.80
N GLY A 110 -3.67 -1.57 13.90
CA GLY A 110 -3.81 -2.08 15.27
C GLY A 110 -5.19 -1.87 15.88
N GLU A 111 -6.02 -0.98 15.30
CA GLU A 111 -7.44 -0.77 15.62
C GLU A 111 -8.33 -1.94 15.19
#